data_AF-A0AA97C103-F1
#
_entry.id   AF-A0AA97C103-F1
#
_cell.length_a   1.000
_cell.length_b   1.000
_cell.length_c   1.000
_cell.angle_alpha   90.00
_cell.angle_beta   90.00
_cell.angle_gamma   90.00
#
_symmetry.space_group_name_H-M   'P 1'
#
loop_
_entity.id
_entity.type
_entity.pdbx_description
1 polymer ?
#
loop_
_entity_poly.entity_id
_entity_poly.type
_entity_poly.pdbx_seq_one_letter_code
_entity_poly.pdbx_strand_id
1 'polypeptide(L)'
;MASHKITLRLTQGVQVPFHTEVHSCLLEALEDSRIPVEYQCREGYCGSCRVTLLHGKVGYKQKPIAFVQDGEILPCCCHPLSDIEIG
;
A
#
# COMPACT_ATOMS: atom_id res chain seq x y z
N MET A 1 -3.14 16.73 -10.50
CA MET A 1 -3.84 15.94 -9.47
C MET A 1 -3.49 14.50 -9.75
N ALA A 2 -2.47 13.98 -9.07
CA ALA A 2 -1.95 12.65 -9.36
C ALA A 2 -2.73 11.64 -8.53
N SER A 3 -3.70 10.97 -9.15
CA SER A 3 -4.32 9.79 -8.58
C SER A 3 -3.68 8.55 -9.19
N HIS A 4 -3.42 7.56 -8.35
CA HIS A 4 -2.91 6.26 -8.79
C HIS A 4 -3.96 5.20 -8.52
N LYS A 5 -3.89 4.11 -9.27
CA LYS A 5 -4.82 2.99 -9.11
C LYS A 5 -4.13 1.82 -8.41
N ILE A 6 -4.80 1.29 -7.39
CA ILE A 6 -4.35 0.11 -6.64
C ILE A 6 -5.24 -1.05 -7.07
N THR A 7 -4.66 -2.09 -7.66
CA THR A 7 -5.39 -3.31 -8.04
C THR A 7 -5.08 -4.42 -7.03
N LEU A 8 -6.11 -4.99 -6.42
CA LEU A 8 -6.00 -6.06 -5.43
C LEU A 8 -6.26 -7.40 -6.08
N ARG A 9 -5.22 -8.23 -6.22
CA ARG A 9 -5.35 -9.54 -6.87
C ARG A 9 -6.10 -10.55 -5.99
N LEU A 10 -5.98 -10.44 -4.66
CA LEU A 10 -6.64 -11.34 -3.71
C LEU A 10 -8.18 -11.21 -3.71
N THR A 11 -8.72 -10.04 -4.03
CA THR A 11 -10.15 -9.74 -3.98
C THR A 11 -10.77 -9.67 -5.37
N GLN A 12 -10.49 -10.66 -6.23
CA GLN A 12 -11.04 -10.74 -7.60
C GLN A 12 -10.68 -9.53 -8.50
N GLY A 13 -9.56 -8.85 -8.24
CA GLY A 13 -9.13 -7.71 -9.05
C GLY A 13 -9.84 -6.39 -8.70
N VAL A 14 -10.34 -6.24 -7.48
CA VAL A 14 -10.92 -4.96 -7.01
C VAL A 14 -9.90 -3.83 -7.17
N GLN A 15 -10.41 -2.69 -7.64
CA GLN A 15 -9.60 -1.51 -7.92
C GLN A 15 -9.96 -0.41 -6.95
N VAL A 16 -8.96 0.07 -6.22
CA VAL A 16 -9.07 1.13 -5.23
C VAL A 16 -8.36 2.37 -5.77
N PRO A 17 -9.03 3.54 -5.79
CA PRO A 17 -8.39 4.79 -6.15
C PRO A 17 -7.51 5.30 -5.01
N PHE A 18 -6.30 5.76 -5.34
CA PHE A 18 -5.41 6.46 -4.43
C PHE A 18 -5.40 7.96 -4.75
N HIS A 19 -5.86 8.76 -3.80
CA HIS A 19 -5.90 10.22 -3.86
C HIS A 19 -4.78 10.83 -3.02
N THR A 20 -3.78 11.46 -3.64
CA THR A 20 -2.64 12.07 -2.92
C THR A 20 -3.02 13.20 -1.95
N GLU A 21 -4.16 13.82 -2.19
CA GLU A 21 -4.73 14.93 -1.41
C GLU A 21 -5.53 14.47 -0.18
N VAL A 22 -5.95 13.19 -0.15
CA VAL A 22 -6.72 12.60 0.95
C VAL A 22 -5.89 11.57 1.71
N HIS A 23 -5.18 10.70 0.98
CA HIS A 23 -4.46 9.58 1.56
C HIS A 23 -2.97 9.90 1.70
N SER A 24 -2.46 9.75 2.92
CA SER A 24 -1.04 9.89 3.25
C SER A 24 -0.24 8.62 2.97
N CYS A 25 -0.90 7.46 2.97
CA CYS A 25 -0.29 6.16 2.70
C CYS A 25 -1.28 5.18 2.05
N LEU A 26 -0.79 4.09 1.46
CA LEU A 26 -1.63 3.07 0.83
C LEU A 26 -2.65 2.46 1.79
N LEU A 27 -2.30 2.29 3.08
CA LEU A 27 -3.20 1.73 4.08
C LEU A 27 -4.49 2.55 4.20
N GLU A 28 -4.40 3.88 4.21
CA GLU A 28 -5.58 4.76 4.30
C GLU A 28 -6.53 4.58 3.11
N ALA A 29 -5.99 4.47 1.89
CA ALA A 29 -6.81 4.22 0.70
C ALA A 29 -7.55 2.86 0.77
N LEU A 30 -6.90 1.85 1.33
CA LEU A 30 -7.47 0.52 1.53
C LEU A 30 -8.55 0.55 2.62
N GLU A 31 -8.31 1.25 3.74
CA GLU A 31 -9.29 1.44 4.82
C GLU A 31 -10.54 2.18 4.31
N ASP A 32 -10.37 3.28 3.56
CA ASP A 32 -11.47 4.07 2.99
C ASP A 32 -12.31 3.24 2.00
N SER A 33 -11.67 2.33 1.28
CA SER A 33 -12.33 1.39 0.38
C SER A 33 -12.86 0.13 1.07
N ARG A 34 -12.78 0.08 2.41
CA ARG A 34 -13.20 -1.06 3.26
C ARG A 34 -12.54 -2.38 2.88
N ILE A 35 -11.30 -2.33 2.42
CA ILE A 35 -10.49 -3.51 2.14
C ILE A 35 -9.84 -3.96 3.45
N PRO A 36 -10.06 -5.21 3.88
CA PRO A 36 -9.42 -5.73 5.09
C PRO A 36 -7.91 -5.89 4.84
N VAL A 37 -7.12 -5.22 5.67
CA VAL A 37 -5.66 -5.32 5.68
C VAL A 37 -5.22 -5.47 7.13
N GLU A 38 -4.35 -6.43 7.41
CA GLU A 38 -3.77 -6.56 8.74
C GLU A 38 -2.83 -5.39 9.01
N TYR A 39 -2.87 -4.79 10.20
CA TYR A 39 -1.89 -3.78 10.61
C TYR A 39 -1.81 -3.70 12.13
N GLN A 40 -0.71 -3.14 12.63
CA GLN A 40 -0.46 -2.96 14.06
C GLN A 40 0.12 -1.57 14.33
N CYS A 41 1.39 -1.34 13.94
CA CYS A 41 2.10 -0.13 14.35
C CYS A 41 1.83 1.13 13.49
N ARG A 42 1.32 0.97 12.26
CA ARG A 42 1.16 2.04 11.23
C ARG A 42 2.44 2.81 10.83
N GLU A 43 3.57 2.58 11.48
CA GLU A 43 4.83 3.30 11.26
C GLU A 43 5.92 2.49 10.51
N GLY A 44 5.59 1.33 9.95
CA GLY A 44 6.58 0.50 9.25
C GLY A 44 7.62 -0.18 10.17
N TYR A 45 7.29 -0.32 11.46
CA TYR A 45 8.12 -0.96 12.48
C TYR A 45 7.85 -2.47 12.64
N CYS A 46 6.58 -2.88 12.69
CA CYS A 46 6.19 -4.27 12.98
C CYS A 46 6.13 -5.19 11.76
N GLY A 47 5.93 -4.64 10.55
CA GLY A 47 5.76 -5.42 9.33
C GLY A 47 4.44 -6.19 9.20
N SER A 48 3.47 -6.01 10.11
CA SER A 48 2.18 -6.72 10.08
C SER A 48 1.31 -6.37 8.86
N CYS A 49 1.48 -5.18 8.29
CA CYS A 49 0.71 -4.76 7.11
C CYS A 49 1.29 -5.19 5.77
N ARG A 50 2.31 -6.04 5.80
CA ARG A 50 3.01 -6.48 4.60
C ARG A 50 2.07 -7.07 3.56
N VAL A 51 2.30 -6.66 2.31
CA VAL A 51 1.65 -7.22 1.12
C VAL A 51 2.68 -7.39 0.01
N THR A 52 2.38 -8.23 -0.97
CA THR A 52 3.26 -8.44 -2.13
C THR A 52 2.94 -7.40 -3.20
N LEU A 53 3.93 -6.68 -3.69
CA LEU A 53 3.84 -5.82 -4.86
C LEU A 53 4.07 -6.67 -6.13
N LEU A 54 2.99 -6.92 -6.87
CA LEU A 54 3.01 -7.71 -8.09
C LEU A 54 3.41 -6.86 -9.31
N HIS A 55 2.98 -5.59 -9.33
CA HIS A 55 3.28 -4.67 -10.43
C HIS A 55 3.31 -3.21 -9.97
N GLY A 56 4.07 -2.38 -10.68
CA GLY A 56 4.17 -0.94 -10.45
C GLY A 56 5.31 -0.56 -9.48
N LYS A 57 5.26 0.67 -8.98
CA LYS A 57 6.28 1.23 -8.08
C LYS A 57 5.66 1.97 -6.91
N VAL A 58 6.25 1.80 -5.74
CA VAL A 58 5.92 2.55 -4.52
C VAL A 58 7.12 3.33 -4.02
N GLY A 59 6.84 4.44 -3.35
CA GLY A 59 7.80 5.27 -2.65
C GLY A 59 7.57 5.19 -1.14
N TYR A 60 8.62 5.43 -0.38
CA TYR A 60 8.57 5.53 1.08
C TYR A 60 9.03 6.92 1.49
N LYS A 61 8.25 7.62 2.33
CA LYS A 61 8.68 8.91 2.90
C LYS A 61 9.87 8.71 3.84
N GLN A 62 9.83 7.64 4.62
CA GLN A 62 10.91 7.19 5.49
C GLN A 62 11.11 5.70 5.27
N LYS A 63 12.36 5.25 5.21
CA LYS A 63 12.63 3.82 5.04
C LYS A 63 12.06 3.05 6.23
N PRO A 64 11.29 1.98 6.00
CA PRO A 64 10.79 1.14 7.08
C PRO A 64 11.95 0.46 7.80
N ILE A 65 11.78 0.27 9.11
CA ILE A 65 12.74 -0.43 9.97
C ILE A 65 12.50 -1.94 9.90
N ALA A 66 11.25 -2.34 9.66
CA ALA A 66 10.90 -3.74 9.44
C ALA A 66 11.64 -4.30 8.21
N PHE A 67 12.04 -5.57 8.31
CA PHE A 67 12.61 -6.29 7.18
C PHE A 67 11.52 -6.58 6.13
N VAL A 68 11.69 -5.99 4.94
CA VAL A 68 10.82 -6.14 3.78
C VAL A 68 11.61 -6.88 2.71
N GLN A 69 11.10 -8.02 2.22
CA GLN A 69 11.76 -8.76 1.14
C GLN A 69 11.60 -8.05 -0.21
N ASP A 70 12.43 -8.46 -1.18
CA ASP A 70 12.27 -7.99 -2.56
C ASP A 70 10.88 -8.38 -3.08
N GLY A 71 10.14 -7.38 -3.57
CA GLY A 71 8.76 -7.55 -4.02
C GLY A 71 7.72 -7.43 -2.92
N GLU A 72 8.09 -7.24 -1.65
CA GLU A 72 7.16 -6.92 -0.57
C GLU A 72 7.12 -5.41 -0.32
N ILE A 73 5.99 -4.92 0.19
CA ILE A 73 5.82 -3.53 0.60
C ILE A 73 5.05 -3.40 1.91
N LEU A 74 5.17 -2.24 2.55
CA LEU A 74 4.40 -1.90 3.76
C LEU A 74 3.42 -0.75 3.47
N PRO A 75 2.13 -1.04 3.23
CA PRO A 75 1.09 -0.06 2.92
C PRO A 75 0.97 1.06 3.94
N CYS A 76 1.29 0.81 5.21
CA CYS A 76 1.18 1.83 6.25
C CYS A 76 2.17 3.00 6.12
N CYS A 77 3.27 2.83 5.37
CA CYS A 77 4.30 3.87 5.25
C CYS A 77 4.77 4.11 3.81
N CYS A 78 4.13 3.48 2.83
CA CYS A 78 4.40 3.71 1.41
C CYS A 78 3.25 4.41 0.70
N HIS A 79 3.58 5.00 -0.45
CA HIS A 79 2.64 5.62 -1.38
C HIS A 79 2.94 5.13 -2.81
N PRO A 80 1.93 5.04 -3.68
CA PRO A 80 2.14 4.65 -5.06
C PRO A 80 2.84 5.78 -5.83
N LEU A 81 3.79 5.42 -6.69
CA LEU A 81 4.45 6.31 -7.67
C LEU A 81 3.95 6.05 -9.10
N SER A 82 3.24 4.94 -9.30
CA SER A 82 2.54 4.55 -10.51
C SER A 82 1.28 3.80 -10.11
N ASP A 83 0.47 3.39 -11.09
CA ASP A 83 -0.52 2.35 -10.84
C ASP A 83 0.19 1.08 -10.36
N ILE A 84 -0.38 0.44 -9.34
CA ILE A 84 0.20 -0.72 -8.68
C ILE A 84 -0.79 -1.89 -8.63
N GLU A 85 -0.25 -3.10 -8.57
CA GLU A 85 -0.98 -4.31 -8.28
C GLU A 85 -0.38 -4.99 -7.06
N ILE A 86 -1.23 -5.33 -6.09
CA ILE A 86 -0.83 -5.96 -4.84
C ILE A 86 -1.60 -7.26 -4.61
N GLY A 87 -0.98 -8.21 -3.91
CA GLY A 87 -1.59 -9.48 -3.56
C GLY A 87 -0.97 -10.15 -2.35
#